data_AF-A0A067BRC4-F1
#
_entry.id   AF-A0A067BRC4-F1
#
_cell.length_a   1.000
_cell.length_b   1.000
_cell.length_c   1.000
_cell.angle_alpha   90.00
_cell.angle_beta   90.00
_cell.angle_gamma   90.00
#
_symmetry.space_group_name_H-M   'P 1'
#
loop_
_entity.id
_entity.type
_entity.pdbx_description
1 polymer ?
#
loop_
_entity_poly.entity_id
_entity_poly.type
_entity_poly.pdbx_seq_one_letter_code
_entity_poly.pdbx_strand_id
1 'polypeptide(L)'
;MEPRRQSTRQKRPASAQVPAQEPPAPKKTKVARTKVAPVVPTKAKVTSGRAVLVVLPGASGTFSKAMHDLVLSQLSDVVVHNAMDERLRWSTRKAAAPANFELVRSCCPSAADLATYGASKFYVFAHSFGNRVLCEMLGANALPDVHGVILSGFPLYGPKNNGK
;
A
#
# COMPACT_ATOMS: atom_id res chain seq x y z
N MET A 1 -37.37 -3.94 45.40
CA MET A 1 -37.37 -2.54 44.97
C MET A 1 -37.34 -1.70 46.23
N GLU A 2 -36.16 -1.24 46.64
CA GLU A 2 -35.99 -0.17 47.63
C GLU A 2 -34.69 0.59 47.28
N PRO A 3 -34.66 1.93 47.39
CA PRO A 3 -33.59 2.79 46.86
C PRO A 3 -32.65 3.30 47.97
N ARG A 4 -31.49 3.86 47.56
CA ARG A 4 -30.61 4.89 48.23
C ARG A 4 -29.13 4.50 48.06
N ARG A 5 -28.16 5.39 47.82
CA ARG A 5 -28.03 6.85 47.98
C ARG A 5 -26.92 7.36 47.05
N GLN A 6 -27.15 8.49 46.38
CA GLN A 6 -26.11 9.36 45.84
C GLN A 6 -25.31 9.98 46.99
N SER A 7 -24.00 10.17 46.79
CA SER A 7 -23.18 11.06 47.62
C SER A 7 -22.24 11.86 46.72
N THR A 8 -22.61 13.12 46.49
CA THR A 8 -21.75 14.21 46.05
C THR A 8 -21.19 14.91 47.28
N ARG A 9 -19.87 15.15 47.35
CA ARG A 9 -19.32 16.14 48.29
C ARG A 9 -18.30 17.06 47.62
N GLN A 10 -18.55 18.34 47.81
CA GLN A 10 -17.92 19.52 47.24
C GLN A 10 -16.60 19.93 47.93
N LYS A 11 -15.75 20.62 47.15
CA LYS A 11 -14.93 21.83 47.41
C LYS A 11 -14.48 22.17 48.86
N ARG A 12 -13.21 22.56 48.99
CA ARG A 12 -12.83 23.98 49.26
C ARG A 12 -11.33 24.27 49.01
N PRO A 13 -10.96 25.56 48.78
CA PRO A 13 -9.64 26.05 48.37
C PRO A 13 -8.88 26.78 49.49
N ALA A 14 -7.60 27.10 49.26
CA ALA A 14 -6.85 28.32 49.65
C ALA A 14 -5.35 28.04 49.33
N SER A 15 -4.45 28.96 48.99
CA SER A 15 -4.33 30.36 49.36
C SER A 15 -3.47 31.12 48.34
N ALA A 16 -3.72 32.42 48.23
CA ALA A 16 -2.90 33.40 47.55
C ALA A 16 -1.63 33.76 48.36
N GLN A 17 -0.55 34.12 47.66
CA GLN A 17 0.53 34.98 48.19
C GLN A 17 0.90 36.06 47.16
N VAL A 18 1.23 37.22 47.72
CA VAL A 18 1.28 38.60 47.19
C VAL A 18 2.70 38.94 46.67
N PRO A 19 2.90 39.98 45.82
CA PRO A 19 4.05 40.08 44.90
C PRO A 19 5.21 40.93 45.45
N ALA A 20 6.39 40.75 44.84
CA ALA A 20 7.55 41.63 45.02
C ALA A 20 8.03 42.17 43.66
N GLN A 21 8.23 43.48 43.58
CA GLN A 21 8.70 44.24 42.41
C GLN A 21 10.24 44.23 42.26
N GLU A 22 10.63 44.22 40.98
CA GLU A 22 11.88 44.44 40.21
C GLU A 22 13.19 44.98 40.82
N PRO A 23 14.31 44.71 40.10
CA PRO A 23 14.99 45.82 39.42
C PRO A 23 15.34 45.55 37.93
N PRO A 24 15.59 46.59 37.10
CA PRO A 24 15.71 46.46 35.65
C PRO A 24 17.16 46.40 35.12
N ALA A 25 17.30 45.85 33.89
CA ALA A 25 18.29 46.08 32.82
C ALA A 25 18.90 44.77 32.25
N PRO A 26 19.51 44.72 31.02
CA PRO A 26 19.63 45.74 29.97
C PRO A 26 19.13 45.27 28.56
N LYS A 27 18.92 46.23 27.65
CA LYS A 27 18.51 46.02 26.25
C LYS A 27 19.57 45.25 25.45
N LYS A 28 19.20 44.10 24.87
CA LYS A 28 20.02 43.40 23.87
C LYS A 28 19.47 43.61 22.46
N THR A 29 20.37 44.10 21.61
CA THR A 29 20.26 44.42 20.19
C THR A 29 19.72 43.24 19.38
N LYS A 30 18.69 43.46 18.54
CA LYS A 30 18.17 42.45 17.61
C LYS A 30 19.15 42.26 16.46
N VAL A 31 19.85 41.12 16.43
CA VAL A 31 20.60 40.67 15.25
C VAL A 31 19.58 40.24 14.20
N ALA A 32 19.58 40.91 13.05
CA ALA A 32 18.78 40.52 11.90
C ALA A 32 19.26 39.16 11.38
N ARG A 33 18.40 38.15 11.48
CA ARG A 33 18.68 36.79 11.00
C ARG A 33 18.57 36.78 9.47
N THR A 34 19.71 36.78 8.77
CA THR A 34 19.76 36.62 7.31
C THR A 34 19.14 35.28 6.95
N LYS A 35 18.02 35.33 6.24
CA LYS A 35 17.23 34.18 5.81
C LYS A 35 17.96 33.53 4.64
N VAL A 36 18.86 32.58 4.93
CA VAL A 36 19.46 31.72 3.90
C VAL A 36 18.33 30.87 3.33
N ALA A 37 17.98 31.12 2.07
CA ALA A 37 17.02 30.30 1.35
C ALA A 37 17.59 28.87 1.24
N PRO A 38 16.80 27.82 1.52
CA PRO A 38 17.27 26.46 1.35
C PRO A 38 17.57 26.24 -0.14
N VAL A 39 18.80 25.83 -0.43
CA VAL A 39 19.19 25.32 -1.74
C VAL A 39 18.32 24.09 -1.98
N VAL A 40 17.36 24.21 -2.90
CA VAL A 40 16.58 23.08 -3.39
C VAL A 40 17.56 22.22 -4.20
N PRO A 41 17.90 20.99 -3.78
CA PRO A 41 18.64 20.10 -4.66
C PRO A 41 17.75 19.86 -5.88
N THR A 42 18.19 20.36 -7.03
CA THR A 42 17.64 20.02 -8.34
C THR A 42 17.72 18.50 -8.45
N LYS A 43 16.58 17.83 -8.24
CA LYS A 43 16.43 16.41 -8.49
C LYS A 43 16.90 16.18 -9.91
N ALA A 44 17.95 15.38 -10.06
CA ALA A 44 18.26 14.77 -11.35
C ALA A 44 16.96 14.24 -11.92
N LYS A 45 16.66 14.63 -13.16
CA LYS A 45 15.48 14.17 -13.89
C LYS A 45 15.60 12.65 -13.96
N VAL A 46 14.93 11.96 -13.03
CA VAL A 46 14.70 10.53 -13.13
C VAL A 46 14.06 10.36 -14.49
N THR A 47 14.79 9.78 -15.43
CA THR A 47 14.21 9.20 -16.63
C THR A 47 13.07 8.35 -16.13
N SER A 48 11.83 8.80 -16.34
CA SER A 48 10.64 8.20 -15.75
C SER A 48 10.56 6.77 -16.24
N GLY A 49 11.09 5.85 -15.44
CA GLY A 49 11.09 4.42 -15.73
C GLY A 49 9.65 3.99 -15.99
N ARG A 50 9.46 3.09 -16.95
CA ARG A 50 8.11 2.59 -17.26
C ARG A 50 7.60 1.81 -16.05
N ALA A 51 6.32 1.99 -15.71
CA ALA A 51 5.69 1.13 -14.73
C ALA A 51 5.59 -0.28 -15.31
N VAL A 52 6.01 -1.29 -14.54
CA VAL A 52 5.92 -2.70 -14.93
C VAL A 52 4.76 -3.32 -14.18
N LEU A 53 3.86 -4.00 -14.90
CA LEU A 53 2.66 -4.62 -14.36
C LEU A 53 2.65 -6.12 -14.65
N VAL A 54 2.44 -6.91 -13.61
CA VAL A 54 2.10 -8.34 -13.70
C VAL A 54 0.59 -8.48 -13.52
N VAL A 55 -0.05 -9.27 -14.38
CA VAL A 55 -1.50 -9.39 -14.43
C VAL A 55 -1.90 -10.84 -14.10
N LEU A 56 -2.63 -11.04 -12.99
CA LEU A 56 -3.03 -12.36 -12.49
C LEU A 56 -4.54 -12.59 -12.64
N PRO A 57 -4.98 -13.59 -13.43
CA PRO A 57 -6.39 -13.78 -13.74
C PRO A 57 -7.20 -14.41 -12.59
N GLY A 58 -8.51 -14.49 -12.80
CA GLY A 58 -9.41 -15.22 -11.91
C GLY A 58 -9.27 -16.75 -12.03
N ALA A 59 -10.18 -17.49 -11.38
CA ALA A 59 -10.13 -18.95 -11.32
C ALA A 59 -10.17 -19.66 -12.68
N SER A 60 -10.72 -19.02 -13.72
CA SER A 60 -10.74 -19.53 -15.10
C SER A 60 -9.35 -19.62 -15.74
N GLY A 61 -8.40 -18.81 -15.24
CA GLY A 61 -7.06 -18.66 -15.79
C GLY A 61 -6.96 -17.66 -16.95
N THR A 62 -8.03 -16.93 -17.25
CA THR A 62 -8.06 -15.89 -18.29
C THR A 62 -8.85 -14.68 -17.83
N PHE A 63 -8.62 -13.54 -18.48
CA PHE A 63 -9.47 -12.37 -18.36
C PHE A 63 -10.67 -12.47 -19.31
N SER A 64 -11.74 -11.73 -19.00
CA SER A 64 -12.80 -11.51 -19.98
C SER A 64 -12.24 -10.69 -21.14
N LYS A 65 -12.73 -10.95 -22.35
CA LYS A 65 -12.37 -10.17 -23.56
C LYS A 65 -12.54 -8.67 -23.33
N ALA A 66 -13.61 -8.26 -22.63
CA ALA A 66 -13.85 -6.87 -22.28
C ALA A 66 -12.77 -6.27 -21.36
N MET A 67 -12.26 -7.00 -20.36
CA MET A 67 -11.16 -6.52 -19.52
C MET A 67 -9.89 -6.33 -20.33
N HIS A 68 -9.59 -7.27 -21.23
CA HIS A 68 -8.45 -7.16 -22.12
C HIS A 68 -8.57 -5.93 -23.03
N ASP A 69 -9.67 -5.84 -23.78
CA ASP A 69 -9.84 -4.83 -24.82
C ASP A 69 -10.05 -3.41 -24.27
N LEU A 70 -10.78 -3.26 -23.17
CA LEU A 70 -11.15 -1.93 -22.65
C LEU A 70 -10.17 -1.39 -21.60
N VAL A 71 -9.43 -2.27 -20.92
CA VAL A 71 -8.53 -1.86 -19.83
C VAL A 71 -7.10 -2.18 -20.19
N LEU A 72 -6.75 -3.46 -20.29
CA LEU A 72 -5.35 -3.87 -20.34
C LEU A 72 -4.64 -3.43 -21.63
N SER A 73 -5.31 -3.50 -22.78
CA SER A 73 -4.77 -3.05 -24.07
C SER A 73 -4.62 -1.52 -24.18
N GLN A 74 -5.27 -0.76 -23.30
CA GLN A 74 -5.26 0.70 -23.31
C GLN A 74 -4.15 1.29 -22.41
N LEU A 75 -3.39 0.45 -21.68
CA LEU A 75 -2.34 0.88 -20.77
C LEU A 75 -1.02 1.20 -21.52
N SER A 76 -1.00 2.24 -22.36
CA SER A 76 0.16 2.58 -23.20
C SER A 76 1.44 2.96 -22.42
N ASP A 77 1.28 3.47 -21.21
CA ASP A 77 2.40 3.94 -20.36
C ASP A 77 2.93 2.85 -19.41
N VAL A 78 2.38 1.64 -19.48
CA VAL A 78 2.69 0.52 -18.60
C VAL A 78 3.20 -0.65 -19.43
N VAL A 79 4.29 -1.27 -19.00
CA VAL A 79 4.75 -2.53 -19.56
C VAL A 79 4.03 -3.65 -18.84
N VAL A 80 3.11 -4.32 -19.53
CA VAL A 80 2.56 -5.59 -19.06
C VAL A 80 3.60 -6.69 -19.32
N HIS A 81 4.13 -7.31 -18.26
CA HIS A 81 5.26 -8.24 -18.37
C HIS A 81 4.84 -9.63 -18.87
N ASN A 82 3.77 -10.21 -18.29
CA ASN A 82 3.35 -11.56 -18.62
C ASN A 82 2.32 -11.58 -19.76
N ALA A 83 2.37 -12.63 -20.60
CA ALA A 83 1.45 -12.80 -21.72
C ALA A 83 0.00 -12.94 -21.22
N MET A 84 -0.86 -11.98 -21.57
CA MET A 84 -2.25 -11.93 -21.11
C MET A 84 -3.17 -12.89 -21.89
N ASP A 85 -2.77 -13.24 -23.11
CA ASP A 85 -3.53 -14.13 -24.00
C ASP A 85 -3.31 -15.61 -23.66
N GLU A 86 -2.26 -15.92 -22.91
CA GLU A 86 -2.00 -17.28 -22.45
C GLU A 86 -2.83 -17.60 -21.21
N ARG A 87 -3.47 -18.78 -21.24
CA ARG A 87 -4.27 -19.24 -20.11
C ARG A 87 -3.37 -19.67 -18.95
N LEU A 88 -3.33 -18.85 -17.90
CA LEU A 88 -2.65 -19.16 -16.64
C LEU A 88 -3.48 -20.17 -15.83
N ARG A 89 -3.12 -21.46 -15.90
CA ARG A 89 -3.86 -22.53 -15.20
C ARG A 89 -3.41 -22.66 -13.76
N TRP A 90 -4.24 -22.21 -12.82
CA TRP A 90 -4.06 -22.49 -11.40
C TRP A 90 -3.96 -24.00 -11.14
N SER A 91 -2.94 -24.43 -10.42
CA SER A 91 -2.70 -25.84 -10.14
C SER A 91 -3.71 -26.41 -9.15
N THR A 92 -4.28 -25.56 -8.29
CA THR A 92 -5.26 -25.95 -7.27
C THR A 92 -6.12 -24.78 -6.82
N ARG A 93 -7.28 -25.08 -6.23
CA ARG A 93 -8.17 -24.10 -5.57
C ARG A 93 -7.62 -23.62 -4.22
N LYS A 94 -6.58 -24.25 -3.68
CA LYS A 94 -5.91 -23.79 -2.45
C LYS A 94 -4.94 -22.65 -2.80
N ALA A 95 -5.27 -21.43 -2.38
CA ALA A 95 -4.47 -20.26 -2.74
C ALA A 95 -3.02 -20.33 -2.25
N ALA A 96 -2.80 -20.70 -0.98
CA ALA A 96 -1.47 -20.86 -0.37
C ALA A 96 -0.73 -22.15 -0.78
N ALA A 97 -1.09 -22.76 -1.92
CA ALA A 97 -0.40 -23.95 -2.39
C ALA A 97 0.94 -23.57 -3.04
N PRO A 98 2.05 -24.29 -2.76
CA PRO A 98 3.35 -24.01 -3.35
C PRO A 98 3.32 -23.93 -4.88
N ALA A 99 2.57 -24.80 -5.55
CA ALA A 99 2.44 -24.80 -7.01
C ALA A 99 1.81 -23.50 -7.56
N ASN A 100 0.86 -22.91 -6.84
CA ASN A 100 0.30 -21.61 -7.23
C ASN A 100 1.31 -20.47 -6.99
N PHE A 101 2.16 -20.58 -5.96
CA PHE A 101 3.22 -19.59 -5.71
C PHE A 101 4.29 -19.64 -6.80
N GLU A 102 4.72 -20.84 -7.20
CA GLU A 102 5.65 -21.02 -8.31
C GLU A 102 5.09 -20.46 -9.62
N LEU A 103 3.82 -20.71 -9.91
CA LEU A 103 3.15 -20.16 -11.09
C LEU A 103 3.15 -18.62 -11.11
N VAL A 104 2.94 -17.98 -9.96
CA VAL A 104 3.01 -16.51 -9.87
C VAL A 104 4.45 -16.04 -10.03
N ARG A 105 5.43 -16.72 -9.42
CA ARG A 105 6.85 -16.39 -9.56
C ARG A 105 7.32 -16.46 -11.01
N SER A 106 6.88 -17.45 -11.78
CA SER A 106 7.21 -17.55 -13.20
C SER A 106 6.57 -16.44 -14.05
N CYS A 107 5.58 -15.72 -13.51
CA CYS A 107 4.98 -14.55 -14.14
C CYS A 107 5.57 -13.22 -13.63
N CYS A 108 6.47 -13.25 -12.65
CA CYS A 108 7.11 -12.04 -12.14
C CYS A 108 8.37 -11.74 -12.95
N PRO A 109 8.67 -10.46 -13.23
CA PRO A 109 9.88 -10.07 -13.93
C PRO A 109 11.11 -10.38 -13.09
N SER A 110 12.15 -10.90 -13.72
CA SER A 110 13.48 -11.02 -13.11
C SER A 110 14.14 -9.64 -12.96
N ALA A 111 15.24 -9.56 -12.21
CA ALA A 111 16.03 -8.33 -12.11
C ALA A 111 16.55 -7.85 -13.48
N ALA A 112 16.86 -8.78 -14.40
CA ALA A 112 17.29 -8.47 -15.76
C ALA A 112 16.14 -7.91 -16.61
N ASP A 113 14.93 -8.45 -16.45
CA ASP A 113 13.73 -7.92 -17.12
C ASP A 113 13.44 -6.50 -16.64
N LEU A 114 13.46 -6.28 -15.32
CA LEU A 114 13.28 -4.95 -14.71
C LEU A 114 14.31 -3.95 -15.22
N ALA A 115 15.59 -4.34 -15.29
CA ALA A 115 16.64 -3.49 -15.84
C ALA A 115 16.37 -3.13 -17.31
N THR A 116 15.90 -4.08 -18.12
CA THR A 116 15.51 -3.85 -19.53
C THR A 116 14.36 -2.86 -19.64
N TYR A 117 13.42 -2.86 -18.69
CA TYR A 117 12.32 -1.91 -18.63
C TYR A 117 12.70 -0.55 -18.01
N GLY A 118 13.92 -0.40 -17.50
CA GLY A 118 14.33 0.78 -16.74
C GLY A 118 13.59 0.93 -15.41
N ALA A 119 13.22 -0.19 -14.78
CA ALA A 119 12.52 -0.27 -13.51
C ALA A 119 13.35 -1.05 -12.47
N SER A 120 13.07 -0.84 -11.18
CA SER A 120 13.67 -1.61 -10.08
C SER A 120 12.65 -2.41 -9.28
N LYS A 121 11.35 -2.17 -9.53
CA LYS A 121 10.22 -2.81 -8.87
C LYS A 121 9.06 -2.90 -9.87
N PHE A 122 8.05 -3.69 -9.52
CA PHE A 122 6.85 -3.86 -10.34
C PHE A 122 5.56 -3.80 -9.53
N TYR A 123 4.43 -3.67 -10.22
CA TYR A 123 3.09 -3.71 -9.66
C TYR A 123 2.42 -5.04 -10.02
N VAL A 124 1.47 -5.47 -9.20
CA VAL A 124 0.64 -6.63 -9.52
C VAL A 124 -0.83 -6.23 -9.57
N PHE A 125 -1.47 -6.43 -10.71
CA PHE A 125 -2.91 -6.43 -10.84
C PHE A 125 -3.43 -7.86 -10.73
N ALA A 126 -4.31 -8.11 -9.77
CA ALA A 126 -4.93 -9.41 -9.60
C ALA A 126 -6.46 -9.32 -9.68
N HIS A 127 -7.07 -10.42 -10.13
CA HIS A 127 -8.51 -10.51 -10.28
C HIS A 127 -9.08 -11.78 -9.65
N SER A 128 -10.23 -11.67 -8.97
CA SER A 128 -10.96 -12.80 -8.36
C SER A 128 -10.03 -13.74 -7.56
N PHE A 129 -9.91 -15.02 -7.93
CA PHE A 129 -9.04 -16.00 -7.26
C PHE A 129 -7.55 -15.60 -7.24
N GLY A 130 -7.06 -14.93 -8.28
CA GLY A 130 -5.68 -14.41 -8.32
C GLY A 130 -5.38 -13.46 -7.16
N ASN A 131 -6.38 -12.69 -6.68
CA ASN A 131 -6.22 -11.86 -5.49
C ASN A 131 -5.88 -12.68 -4.26
N ARG A 132 -6.56 -13.83 -4.07
CA ARG A 132 -6.32 -14.67 -2.89
C ARG A 132 -4.91 -15.25 -2.93
N VAL A 133 -4.45 -15.74 -4.08
CA VAL A 133 -3.07 -16.24 -4.24
C VAL A 133 -2.07 -15.13 -3.92
N LEU A 134 -2.25 -13.94 -4.50
CA LEU A 134 -1.39 -12.78 -4.25
C LEU A 134 -1.33 -12.40 -2.77
N CYS A 135 -2.48 -12.32 -2.08
CA CYS A 135 -2.52 -11.99 -0.66
C CYS A 135 -1.79 -13.02 0.22
N GLU A 136 -1.92 -14.32 -0.07
CA GLU A 136 -1.19 -15.37 0.66
C GLU A 136 0.33 -15.23 0.43
N MET A 137 0.77 -14.92 -0.79
CA MET A 137 2.19 -14.67 -1.08
C MET A 137 2.74 -13.43 -0.38
N LEU A 138 1.98 -12.33 -0.35
CA LEU A 138 2.36 -11.11 0.37
C LEU A 138 2.45 -11.36 1.88
N GLY A 139 1.47 -12.08 2.45
CA GLY A 139 1.48 -12.47 3.87
C GLY A 139 2.65 -13.38 4.24
N ALA A 140 3.11 -14.20 3.29
CA ALA A 140 4.30 -15.05 3.43
C ALA A 140 5.62 -14.33 3.07
N ASN A 141 5.59 -13.03 2.77
CA ASN A 141 6.74 -12.24 2.30
C ASN A 141 7.46 -12.88 1.08
N ALA A 142 6.70 -13.50 0.18
CA ALA A 142 7.22 -14.26 -0.97
C ALA A 142 7.48 -13.40 -2.22
N LEU A 143 7.19 -12.09 -2.16
CA LEU A 143 7.24 -11.14 -3.28
C LEU A 143 7.89 -9.80 -2.84
N PRO A 144 9.21 -9.78 -2.55
CA PRO A 144 9.88 -8.61 -1.96
C PRO A 144 9.99 -7.40 -2.93
N ASP A 145 9.94 -7.64 -4.23
CA ASP A 145 10.15 -6.62 -5.26
C ASP A 145 8.85 -5.95 -5.75
N VAL A 146 7.71 -6.33 -5.17
CA VAL A 146 6.41 -5.72 -5.46
C VAL A 146 6.33 -4.33 -4.81
N HIS A 147 6.13 -3.30 -5.63
CA HIS A 147 5.94 -1.92 -5.20
C HIS A 147 4.51 -1.64 -4.74
N GLY A 148 3.53 -2.23 -5.42
CA GLY A 148 2.12 -1.97 -5.15
C GLY A 148 1.23 -3.03 -5.79
N VAL A 149 0.00 -3.11 -5.29
CA VAL A 149 -0.98 -4.10 -5.75
C VAL A 149 -2.32 -3.45 -6.06
N ILE A 150 -2.99 -3.99 -7.08
CA ILE A 150 -4.32 -3.60 -7.51
C ILE A 150 -5.20 -4.85 -7.45
N LEU A 151 -6.23 -4.83 -6.61
CA LEU A 151 -7.13 -5.96 -6.43
C LEU A 151 -8.48 -5.64 -7.08
N SER A 152 -8.88 -6.46 -8.05
CA SER A 152 -10.16 -6.31 -8.76
C SER A 152 -11.09 -7.50 -8.50
N GLY A 153 -12.37 -7.21 -8.25
CA GLY A 153 -13.38 -8.25 -8.02
C GLY A 153 -13.04 -9.16 -6.84
N PHE A 154 -12.49 -8.59 -5.76
CA PHE A 154 -12.09 -9.34 -4.57
C PHE A 154 -13.23 -9.41 -3.55
N PRO A 155 -13.89 -10.57 -3.35
CA PRO A 155 -14.65 -10.76 -2.13
C PRO A 155 -13.66 -10.98 -0.99
N LEU A 156 -13.40 -9.94 -0.18
CA LEU A 156 -12.66 -10.06 1.09
C LEU A 156 -13.34 -11.02 2.09
N TYR A 157 -14.55 -11.47 1.78
CA TYR A 157 -15.32 -12.44 2.54
C TYR A 157 -15.55 -13.69 1.69
N GLY A 158 -15.09 -14.85 2.16
CA GLY A 158 -15.80 -16.09 1.82
C GLY A 158 -17.22 -16.00 2.38
N PRO A 159 -18.19 -16.81 1.91
CA PRO A 159 -19.47 -16.87 2.61
C PRO A 159 -19.18 -17.09 4.09
N LYS A 160 -19.59 -16.13 4.95
CA LYS A 160 -19.72 -16.37 6.38
C LYS A 160 -20.46 -17.70 6.47
N ASN A 161 -19.94 -18.64 7.25
CA ASN A 161 -20.58 -19.92 7.52
C ASN A 161 -22.07 -19.71 7.78
N ASN A 162 -22.88 -19.83 6.72
CA ASN A 162 -24.32 -19.78 6.77
C ASN A 162 -24.75 -21.23 6.60
N GLY A 163 -24.62 -21.97 7.70
CA GLY A 163 -25.28 -23.25 7.96
C GLY A 163 -25.05 -24.36 6.95
N LYS A 164 -24.16 -25.30 7.28
CA LYS A 164 -24.52 -26.65 7.71
C LYS A 164 -23.31 -27.33 8.36
#